data_AF-A0A2V8TSN4-F1
#
_entry.id   AF-A0A2V8TSN4-F1
#
_cell.length_a   1.000
_cell.length_b   1.000
_cell.length_c   1.000
_cell.angle_alpha   90.00
_cell.angle_beta   90.00
_cell.angle_gamma   90.00
#
_symmetry.space_group_name_H-M   'P 1'
#
loop_
_entity.id
_entity.type
_entity.pdbx_description
1 polymer ?
#
loop_
_entity_poly.entity_id
_entity_poly.type
_entity_poly.pdbx_seq_one_letter_code
_entity_poly.pdbx_strand_id
1 'polypeptide(L)'
;QLISAPRANGLIEVVLEVSDTGPGIAPEKLATIFDKFTQADGSITRKYGGTGLGLTITRRLVEMHGGEIRVESVPGEGSTFSVILQCEPATIAPSDAAAAKGGLGAPKATHSSSVRI
;
A
#
# COMPACT_ATOMS: atom_id res chain seq x y z
N GLN A 1 -4.35 9.95 3.18
CA GLN A 1 -5.32 10.73 2.38
C GLN A 1 -5.50 10.06 1.02
N LEU A 2 -6.59 10.30 0.31
CA LEU A 2 -6.82 9.77 -1.04
C LEU A 2 -7.10 10.94 -1.97
N ILE A 3 -6.32 11.05 -3.05
CA ILE A 3 -6.41 12.10 -4.06
C ILE A 3 -6.59 11.43 -5.41
N SER A 4 -7.42 11.99 -6.28
CA SER A 4 -7.54 11.53 -7.65
C SER A 4 -7.58 12.68 -8.63
N ALA A 5 -6.95 12.49 -9.80
CA ALA A 5 -6.91 13.47 -10.86
C ALA A 5 -7.01 12.78 -12.24
N PRO A 6 -7.82 13.30 -13.17
CA PRO A 6 -7.88 12.75 -14.52
C PRO A 6 -6.57 12.99 -15.27
N ARG A 7 -6.18 12.05 -16.11
CA ARG A 7 -5.02 12.14 -17.01
C ARG A 7 -5.46 12.21 -18.47
N ALA A 8 -4.62 12.80 -19.32
CA ALA A 8 -4.93 13.05 -20.73
C ALA A 8 -5.17 11.77 -21.56
N ASN A 9 -4.69 10.61 -21.07
CA ASN A 9 -4.88 9.30 -21.69
C ASN A 9 -6.20 8.61 -21.31
N GLY A 10 -7.11 9.29 -20.60
CA GLY A 10 -8.38 8.73 -20.15
C GLY A 10 -8.31 7.89 -18.87
N LEU A 11 -7.12 7.73 -18.29
CA LEU A 11 -6.95 7.13 -16.96
C LEU A 11 -7.14 8.17 -15.85
N ILE A 12 -7.33 7.69 -14.64
CA ILE A 12 -7.35 8.47 -13.42
C ILE A 12 -6.09 8.14 -12.65
N GLU A 13 -5.29 9.15 -12.34
CA GLU A 13 -4.23 8.99 -11.35
C GLU A 13 -4.86 9.02 -9.95
N VAL A 14 -4.54 8.00 -9.16
CA VAL A 14 -4.94 7.88 -7.76
C VAL A 14 -3.69 7.91 -6.89
N VAL A 15 -3.66 8.81 -5.92
CA VAL A 15 -2.61 8.92 -4.91
C VAL A 15 -3.19 8.58 -3.56
N LEU A 16 -2.70 7.50 -2.95
CA LEU A 16 -3.02 7.09 -1.58
C LEU A 16 -1.84 7.40 -0.68
N GLU A 17 -2.06 8.27 0.30
CA GLU A 17 -1.06 8.66 1.28
C GLU A 17 -1.37 8.08 2.65
N VAL A 18 -0.34 7.57 3.33
CA VAL A 18 -0.43 7.09 4.70
C VAL A 18 0.66 7.78 5.51
N SER A 19 0.26 8.64 6.45
CA SER A 19 1.16 9.34 7.35
C SER A 19 1.14 8.69 8.73
N ASP A 20 2.32 8.47 9.30
CA ASP A 20 2.52 8.05 10.68
C ASP A 20 3.22 9.15 11.50
N THR A 21 3.23 8.97 12.82
CA THR A 21 3.94 9.83 13.79
C THR A 21 5.03 9.05 14.52
N GLY A 22 5.61 8.06 13.85
CA GLY A 22 6.64 7.18 14.38
C GLY A 22 8.00 7.86 14.50
N PRO A 23 9.08 7.08 14.70
CA PRO A 23 10.43 7.62 14.88
C PRO A 23 11.02 8.28 13.63
N GLY A 24 10.33 8.22 12.49
CA GLY A 24 10.88 8.61 11.20
C GLY A 24 12.03 7.71 10.73
N ILE A 25 12.59 8.04 9.58
CA ILE A 25 13.61 7.27 8.87
C ILE A 25 14.75 8.21 8.49
N ALA A 26 15.98 7.82 8.79
CA ALA A 26 17.16 8.59 8.41
C ALA A 26 17.31 8.66 6.87
N PRO A 27 17.71 9.81 6.29
CA PRO A 27 17.80 9.99 4.84
C PRO A 27 18.60 8.90 4.10
N GLU A 28 19.70 8.44 4.70
CA GLU A 28 20.57 7.39 4.17
C GLU A 28 19.90 6.01 4.09
N LYS A 29 18.82 5.80 4.85
CA LYS A 29 18.05 4.54 4.83
C LYS A 29 16.93 4.55 3.80
N LEU A 30 16.41 5.72 3.40
CA LEU A 30 15.25 5.85 2.51
C LEU A 30 15.41 5.08 1.18
N ALA A 31 16.63 5.04 0.64
CA ALA A 31 16.92 4.29 -0.58
C ALA A 31 16.75 2.77 -0.43
N THR A 32 16.95 2.25 0.79
CA THR A 32 17.05 0.82 1.08
C THR A 32 15.88 0.24 1.86
N ILE A 33 14.97 1.08 2.41
CA ILE A 33 13.87 0.60 3.27
C ILE A 33 12.86 -0.34 2.59
N PHE A 34 12.92 -0.42 1.26
CA PHE A 34 12.07 -1.30 0.48
C PHE A 34 12.80 -2.55 -0.01
N ASP A 35 14.12 -2.64 0.23
CA ASP A 35 14.88 -3.84 -0.06
C ASP A 35 14.48 -4.94 0.92
N LYS A 36 14.51 -6.19 0.43
CA LYS A 36 14.14 -7.35 1.24
C LYS A 36 15.05 -7.44 2.47
N PHE A 37 14.44 -7.63 3.63
CA PHE A 37 15.13 -7.80 4.91
C PHE A 37 15.94 -6.59 5.37
N THR A 38 15.82 -5.44 4.70
CA THR A 38 16.45 -4.21 5.19
C THR A 38 15.60 -3.59 6.29
N GLN A 39 16.23 -3.36 7.43
CA GLN A 39 15.62 -2.69 8.57
C GLN A 39 16.42 -1.43 8.87
N ALA A 40 15.74 -0.32 9.14
CA ALA A 40 16.39 0.97 9.38
C ALA A 40 17.30 0.94 10.63
N ASP A 41 17.01 0.08 11.61
CA ASP A 41 17.85 -0.20 12.78
C ASP A 41 17.42 -1.51 13.49
N GLY A 42 18.36 -2.20 14.15
CA GLY A 42 18.13 -3.37 15.00
C GLY A 42 17.53 -3.05 16.38
N SER A 43 17.39 -1.77 16.75
CA SER A 43 16.61 -1.36 17.93
C SER A 43 15.09 -1.37 17.68
N ILE A 44 14.66 -1.16 16.43
CA ILE A 44 13.24 -1.12 16.02
C ILE A 44 12.61 -2.52 16.05
N THR A 45 13.36 -3.56 15.70
CA THR A 45 12.88 -4.96 15.76
C THR A 45 12.46 -5.40 17.15
N ARG A 46 13.15 -4.91 18.20
CA ARG A 46 12.82 -5.23 19.58
C ARG A 46 11.57 -4.53 20.10
N LYS A 47 11.16 -3.41 19.48
CA LYS A 47 10.04 -2.58 19.95
C LYS A 47 8.78 -2.69 19.08
N TYR A 48 8.93 -2.94 17.78
CA TYR A 48 7.82 -2.97 16.81
C TYR A 48 7.74 -4.27 15.98
N GLY A 49 8.74 -5.15 16.06
CA GLY A 49 8.75 -6.43 15.35
C GLY A 49 8.74 -6.31 13.81
N GLY A 50 8.77 -7.46 13.12
CA GLY A 50 8.63 -7.54 11.66
C GLY A 50 9.89 -8.01 10.92
N THR A 51 9.71 -8.67 9.78
CA THR A 51 10.78 -9.23 8.93
C THR A 51 11.34 -8.25 7.90
N GLY A 52 10.83 -7.01 7.88
CA GLY A 52 11.16 -6.03 6.83
C GLY A 52 10.57 -6.34 5.46
N LEU A 53 9.70 -7.36 5.33
CA LEU A 53 9.13 -7.75 4.04
C LEU A 53 7.95 -6.89 3.57
N GLY A 54 7.27 -6.19 4.49
CA GLY A 54 6.03 -5.47 4.19
C GLY A 54 6.21 -4.44 3.07
N LEU A 55 7.16 -3.51 3.23
CA LEU A 55 7.42 -2.46 2.23
C LEU A 55 7.92 -3.03 0.90
N THR A 56 8.72 -4.11 0.93
CA THR A 56 9.13 -4.80 -0.31
C THR A 56 7.94 -5.40 -1.04
N ILE A 57 7.02 -6.06 -0.34
CA ILE A 57 5.81 -6.63 -0.94
C ILE A 57 4.94 -5.51 -1.49
N THR A 58 4.73 -4.44 -0.73
CA THR A 58 3.95 -3.27 -1.17
C THR A 58 4.53 -2.68 -2.45
N ARG A 59 5.85 -2.41 -2.49
CA ARG A 59 6.52 -1.92 -3.70
C ARG A 59 6.27 -2.84 -4.89
N ARG A 60 6.46 -4.16 -4.70
CA ARG A 60 6.28 -5.11 -5.78
C ARG A 60 4.84 -5.13 -6.31
N LEU A 61 3.86 -5.07 -5.42
CA LEU A 61 2.45 -5.01 -5.80
C LEU A 61 2.15 -3.73 -6.58
N VAL A 62 2.65 -2.58 -6.11
CA VAL A 62 2.45 -1.30 -6.80
C VAL A 62 3.10 -1.29 -8.18
N GLU A 63 4.34 -1.77 -8.31
CA GLU A 63 5.03 -1.92 -9.59
C GLU A 63 4.30 -2.86 -10.54
N MET A 64 3.74 -3.97 -10.05
CA MET A 64 2.94 -4.90 -10.86
C MET A 64 1.67 -4.26 -11.42
N HIS A 65 1.15 -3.21 -10.76
CA HIS A 65 0.04 -2.40 -11.26
C HIS A 65 0.50 -1.21 -12.11
N GLY A 66 1.79 -1.14 -12.48
CA GLY A 66 2.35 -0.03 -13.25
C GLY A 66 2.44 1.29 -12.48
N GLY A 67 2.36 1.23 -11.16
CA GLY A 67 2.41 2.40 -10.29
C GLY A 67 3.78 2.67 -9.69
N GLU A 68 3.79 3.63 -8.76
CA GLU A 68 4.97 4.07 -8.02
C GLU A 68 4.64 4.17 -6.52
N ILE A 69 5.62 3.85 -5.65
CA ILE A 69 5.54 4.13 -4.22
C ILE A 69 6.68 5.07 -3.81
N ARG A 70 6.33 6.13 -3.07
CA ARG A 70 7.25 7.14 -2.55
C ARG A 70 7.18 7.19 -1.03
N VAL A 71 8.23 7.74 -0.42
CA VAL A 71 8.30 8.00 1.02
C VAL A 71 8.95 9.34 1.27
N GLU A 72 8.37 10.10 2.18
CA GLU A 72 8.95 11.28 2.80
C GLU A 72 9.00 11.04 4.30
N SER A 73 10.14 11.34 4.96
CA SER A 73 10.27 11.10 6.39
C SER A 73 11.25 12.06 7.02
N VAL A 74 10.95 12.45 8.26
CA VAL A 74 11.80 13.26 9.11
C VAL A 74 12.04 12.52 10.42
N PRO A 75 13.31 12.25 10.81
CA PRO A 75 13.63 11.62 12.09
C PRO A 75 12.98 12.34 13.27
N GLY A 76 12.23 11.60 14.08
CA GLY A 76 11.50 12.11 15.25
C GLY A 76 10.11 12.68 14.97
N GLU A 77 9.72 12.89 13.71
CA GLU A 77 8.40 13.45 13.35
C GLU A 77 7.46 12.42 12.69
N GLY A 78 8.01 11.44 11.97
CA GLY A 78 7.25 10.37 11.34
C GLY A 78 7.57 10.19 9.85
N SER A 79 6.69 9.47 9.15
CA SER A 79 6.85 9.19 7.71
C SER A 79 5.51 9.29 6.99
N THR A 80 5.54 9.71 5.73
CA THR A 80 4.41 9.64 4.80
C THR A 80 4.78 8.77 3.62
N PHE A 81 3.99 7.73 3.37
CA PHE A 81 4.11 6.83 2.22
C PHE A 81 3.03 7.15 1.21
N SER A 82 3.40 7.37 -0.05
CA SER A 82 2.48 7.71 -1.13
C SER A 82 2.50 6.64 -2.21
N VAL A 83 1.37 5.99 -2.46
CA VAL A 83 1.16 5.03 -3.54
C VAL A 83 0.43 5.73 -4.68
N ILE A 84 1.02 5.69 -5.87
CA ILE A 84 0.52 6.36 -7.07
C ILE A 84 0.16 5.28 -8.10
N LEU A 85 -1.09 5.24 -8.52
CA LEU A 85 -1.62 4.28 -9.48
C LEU A 85 -2.34 4.99 -10.62
N GLN A 86 -2.28 4.41 -11.82
CA GLN A 86 -3.13 4.81 -12.94
C GLN A 86 -4.27 3.80 -13.04
N CYS A 87 -5.50 4.25 -12.85
CA CYS A 87 -6.68 3.40 -12.82
C CYS A 87 -7.63 3.77 -13.96
N GLU A 88 -8.28 2.77 -14.54
CA GLU A 88 -9.44 3.03 -15.39
C GLU A 88 -10.61 3.51 -14.54
N PRO A 89 -11.43 4.46 -15.04
CA PRO A 89 -12.65 4.86 -14.36
C PRO A 89 -13.56 3.65 -14.15
N ALA A 90 -13.83 3.31 -12.89
CA ALA A 90 -14.76 2.24 -12.57
C ALA A 90 -16.19 2.65 -12.94
N THR A 91 -16.84 1.89 -13.82
CA THR A 91 -18.28 1.97 -14.00
C THR A 91 -18.93 1.06 -12.96
N ILE A 92 -19.42 1.66 -11.88
CA ILE A 92 -20.08 0.88 -10.82
C ILE A 92 -21.48 0.51 -11.33
N ALA A 93 -21.71 -0.78 -11.58
CA ALA A 93 -23.06 -1.27 -11.86
C ALA A 93 -23.96 -1.00 -10.62
N PRO A 94 -25.25 -0.66 -10.79
CA PRO A 94 -26.14 -0.32 -9.67
C PRO A 94 -26.20 -1.38 -8.55
N SER A 95 -25.90 -2.64 -8.88
CA SER A 95 -25.85 -3.76 -7.93
C SER A 95 -24.67 -3.70 -6.95
N ASP A 96 -23.55 -3.10 -7.33
CA ASP A 96 -22.32 -3.08 -6.52
C ASP A 96 -22.24 -1.87 -5.58
N ALA A 97 -23.01 -0.81 -5.87
CA ALA A 97 -23.08 0.39 -5.04
C ALA A 97 -23.73 0.14 -3.66
N ALA A 98 -24.59 -0.89 -3.54
CA ALA A 98 -25.21 -1.29 -2.29
C ALA A 98 -24.22 -2.02 -1.34
N ALA A 99 -23.21 -2.72 -1.88
CA ALA A 99 -22.21 -3.44 -1.10
C ALA A 99 -21.11 -2.52 -0.54
N ALA A 100 -20.80 -1.42 -1.23
CA ALA A 100 -19.74 -0.47 -0.84
C ALA A 100 -20.03 0.32 0.45
N LYS A 101 -21.24 0.22 1.02
CA LYS A 101 -21.59 0.82 2.33
C LYS A 101 -21.50 -0.17 3.50
N GLY A 102 -21.10 -1.42 3.27
CA GLY A 102 -20.89 -2.42 4.31
C GLY A 102 -19.44 -2.42 4.79
N GLY A 103 -19.21 -2.08 6.05
CA GLY A 103 -17.89 -2.14 6.70
C GLY A 103 -17.21 -3.50 6.58
N LEU A 104 -15.90 -3.49 6.79
CA LEU A 104 -14.93 -4.60 6.77
C LEU A 104 -15.51 -5.93 7.30
N GLY A 105 -16.26 -6.63 6.46
CA GLY A 105 -16.75 -7.98 6.69
C GLY A 105 -15.75 -8.95 6.09
N ALA A 106 -15.21 -9.85 6.91
CA ALA A 106 -14.24 -10.86 6.54
C ALA A 106 -14.60 -11.58 5.22
N PRO A 107 -13.62 -11.92 4.36
CA PRO A 107 -13.89 -12.62 3.12
C PRO A 107 -14.51 -13.99 3.42
N LYS A 108 -15.77 -14.18 2.98
CA LYS A 108 -16.42 -15.48 2.96
C LYS A 108 -15.71 -16.34 1.92
N ALA A 109 -14.94 -17.33 2.38
CA ALA A 109 -14.33 -18.32 1.51
C ALA A 109 -15.41 -19.14 0.80
N THR A 110 -15.52 -18.96 -0.51
CA THR A 110 -16.20 -19.90 -1.40
C THR A 110 -15.18 -20.43 -2.39
N HIS A 111 -14.61 -21.60 -2.11
CA HIS A 111 -14.09 -22.48 -3.15
C HIS A 111 -14.56 -23.90 -2.82
N SER A 112 -15.66 -24.29 -3.48
CA SER A 112 -16.03 -25.69 -3.64
C SER A 112 -15.07 -26.30 -4.65
N SER A 113 -14.30 -27.30 -4.25
CA SER A 113 -13.57 -28.16 -5.18
C SER A 113 -13.57 -29.57 -4.60
N SER A 114 -14.50 -30.38 -5.08
CA SER A 114 -14.57 -31.81 -4.79
C SER A 114 -13.41 -32.50 -5.51
N VAL A 115 -12.44 -32.99 -4.73
CA VAL A 115 -11.48 -34.00 -5.20
C VAL A 115 -12.12 -35.37 -4.93
N ARG A 116 -12.40 -36.14 -5.98
CA ARG A 116 -12.69 -37.57 -5.86
C ARG A 116 -11.36 -38.33 -5.90
N ILE A 117 -11.14 -39.21 -4.93
CA ILE A 117 -10.11 -40.25 -4.94
C ILE A 117 -10.73 -41.47 -5.63
#